data_AF-A0A2V7YGU9-F1
#
_entry.id   AF-A0A2V7YGU9-F1
#
_cell.length_a   1.000
_cell.length_b   1.000
_cell.length_c   1.000
_cell.angle_alpha   90.00
_cell.angle_beta   90.00
_cell.angle_gamma   90.00
#
_symmetry.space_group_name_H-M   'P 1'
#
loop_
_entity.id
_entity.type
_entity.pdbx_description
1 polymer ?
#
loop_
_entity_poly.entity_id
_entity_poly.type
_entity_poly.pdbx_seq_one_letter_code
_entity_poly.pdbx_strand_id
1 'polypeptide(L)'
;MKFRWMLILCLVAIPLAAQTNRAADLSHLQAILLDAQNDKVTIGADVWRITGNEAVALANRIAASSKSSAARDLRTHVREMRDAAVKGDAAGARSHAGMALPFANQLADSMAK
;
A
#
# COMPACT_ATOMS: atom_id res chain seq x y z
N MET A 1 -23.22 -28.97 21.68
CA MET A 1 -22.60 -29.19 20.35
C MET A 1 -22.62 -27.97 19.43
N LYS A 2 -23.58 -27.04 19.54
CA LYS A 2 -23.65 -25.82 18.70
C LYS A 2 -22.52 -24.79 18.93
N PHE A 3 -22.01 -24.66 20.14
CA PHE A 3 -20.95 -23.68 20.48
C PHE A 3 -19.57 -23.99 19.89
N ARG A 4 -19.28 -25.28 19.65
CA ARG A 4 -17.97 -25.75 19.16
C ARG A 4 -17.79 -25.51 17.66
N TRP A 5 -18.89 -25.49 16.90
CA TRP A 5 -18.91 -25.14 15.48
C TRP A 5 -18.76 -23.63 15.25
N MET A 6 -19.33 -22.82 16.13
CA MET A 6 -19.25 -21.36 16.04
C MET A 6 -17.83 -20.82 16.30
N LEU A 7 -17.09 -21.43 17.23
CA LEU A 7 -15.68 -21.09 17.49
C LEU A 7 -14.74 -21.43 16.31
N ILE A 8 -14.99 -22.55 15.61
CA ILE A 8 -14.19 -22.95 14.44
C ILE A 8 -14.45 -22.01 13.25
N LEU A 9 -15.70 -21.57 13.06
CA LEU A 9 -16.06 -20.59 12.02
C LEU A 9 -15.36 -19.24 12.22
N CYS A 10 -15.31 -18.74 13.45
CA CYS A 10 -14.62 -17.47 13.75
C CYS A 10 -13.09 -17.56 13.52
N LEU A 11 -12.46 -18.70 13.83
CA LEU A 11 -11.01 -18.90 13.67
C LEU A 11 -10.56 -18.86 12.20
N VAL A 12 -11.45 -19.19 11.25
CA VAL A 12 -11.14 -19.18 9.81
C VAL A 12 -11.59 -17.89 9.12
N ALA A 13 -12.70 -17.29 9.55
CA ALA A 13 -13.24 -16.08 8.92
C ALA A 13 -12.39 -14.83 9.15
N ILE A 14 -11.80 -14.67 10.35
CA ILE A 14 -10.96 -13.51 10.70
C ILE A 14 -9.69 -13.41 9.82
N PRO A 15 -8.87 -14.48 9.66
CA PRO A 15 -7.68 -14.39 8.82
C PRO A 15 -8.03 -14.18 7.34
N LEU A 16 -9.15 -14.74 6.86
CA LEU A 16 -9.58 -14.57 5.47
C LEU A 16 -9.96 -13.11 5.17
N ALA A 17 -10.76 -12.48 6.03
CA ALA A 17 -11.14 -11.07 5.87
C ALA A 17 -9.94 -10.12 5.96
N ALA A 18 -8.97 -10.41 6.84
CA ALA A 18 -7.73 -9.63 6.92
C ALA A 18 -6.89 -9.76 5.63
N GLN A 19 -6.87 -10.95 5.02
CA GLN A 19 -6.15 -11.19 3.78
C GLN A 19 -6.80 -10.49 2.57
N THR A 20 -8.13 -10.51 2.46
CA THR A 20 -8.84 -9.83 1.36
C THR A 20 -8.69 -8.32 1.42
N ASN A 21 -8.78 -7.73 2.62
CA ASN A 21 -8.61 -6.29 2.79
C ASN A 21 -7.17 -5.85 2.46
N ARG A 22 -6.17 -6.64 2.85
CA ARG A 22 -4.77 -6.39 2.49
C ARG A 22 -4.55 -6.46 0.98
N ALA A 23 -5.21 -7.38 0.27
CA ALA A 23 -5.10 -7.49 -1.18
C ALA A 23 -5.66 -6.24 -1.87
N ALA A 24 -6.84 -5.80 -1.45
CA ALA A 24 -7.48 -4.58 -1.97
C ALA A 24 -6.63 -3.33 -1.70
N ASP A 25 -6.12 -3.19 -0.47
CA ASP A 25 -5.23 -2.08 -0.09
C ASP A 25 -3.96 -2.07 -0.96
N LEU A 26 -3.38 -3.24 -1.22
CA LEU A 26 -2.17 -3.36 -2.01
C LEU A 26 -2.41 -3.02 -3.49
N SER A 27 -3.48 -3.52 -4.08
CA SER A 27 -3.84 -3.21 -5.46
C SER A 27 -4.14 -1.72 -5.65
N HIS A 28 -4.81 -1.09 -4.68
CA HIS A 28 -5.05 0.35 -4.70
C HIS A 28 -3.74 1.13 -4.60
N LEU A 29 -2.85 0.74 -3.68
CA LEU A 29 -1.55 1.39 -3.56
C LEU A 29 -0.71 1.25 -4.84
N GLN A 30 -0.72 0.08 -5.49
CA GLN A 30 -0.03 -0.12 -6.77
C GLN A 30 -0.53 0.83 -7.86
N ALA A 31 -1.84 1.03 -7.96
CA ALA A 31 -2.42 1.97 -8.92
C ALA A 31 -1.93 3.41 -8.67
N ILE A 32 -1.91 3.86 -7.42
CA ILE A 32 -1.37 5.17 -7.04
C ILE A 32 0.11 5.28 -7.40
N LEU A 33 0.91 4.26 -7.10
CA LEU A 33 2.35 4.26 -7.40
C LEU A 33 2.63 4.28 -8.90
N LEU A 34 1.82 3.61 -9.71
CA LEU A 34 1.92 3.65 -11.17
C LEU A 34 1.53 5.02 -11.73
N ASP A 35 0.43 5.60 -11.24
CA ASP A 35 -0.03 6.92 -11.69
C ASP A 35 0.96 8.02 -11.27
N ALA A 36 1.50 7.94 -10.06
CA ALA A 36 2.51 8.87 -9.56
C ALA A 36 3.80 8.88 -10.41
N GLN A 37 4.11 7.79 -11.12
CA GLN A 37 5.25 7.70 -12.03
C GLN A 37 4.98 8.33 -13.40
N ASN A 38 3.73 8.67 -13.71
CA ASN A 38 3.38 9.30 -14.98
C ASN A 38 3.97 10.72 -15.06
N ASP A 39 4.87 10.92 -16.02
CA ASP A 39 5.55 12.20 -16.28
C ASP A 39 4.81 13.05 -17.32
N LYS A 40 3.81 12.49 -18.00
CA LYS A 40 3.03 13.18 -19.05
C LYS A 40 1.97 14.12 -18.50
N VAL A 41 1.66 14.04 -17.20
CA VAL A 41 0.65 14.85 -16.54
C VAL A 41 1.30 15.63 -15.40
N THR A 42 1.04 16.94 -15.38
CA THR A 42 1.39 17.77 -14.22
C THR A 42 0.36 17.55 -13.13
N ILE A 43 0.75 16.85 -12.07
CA ILE A 43 -0.08 16.67 -10.88
C ILE A 43 0.00 17.95 -10.03
N GLY A 44 -1.15 18.56 -9.74
CA GLY A 44 -1.25 19.75 -8.90
C GLY A 44 -0.90 19.45 -7.44
N ALA A 45 -0.42 20.45 -6.70
CA ALA A 45 0.05 20.29 -5.31
C ALA A 45 -1.02 19.70 -4.37
N ASP A 46 -2.29 20.09 -4.53
CA ASP A 46 -3.38 19.53 -3.73
C ASP A 46 -3.66 18.07 -4.03
N VAL A 47 -3.58 17.68 -5.31
CA VAL A 47 -3.74 16.28 -5.73
C VAL A 47 -2.60 15.45 -5.15
N TRP A 48 -1.37 15.94 -5.28
CA TRP A 48 -0.18 15.32 -4.67
C TRP A 48 -0.34 15.09 -3.17
N ARG A 49 -0.85 16.09 -2.44
CA ARG A 49 -1.09 16.01 -1.01
C ARG A 49 -2.15 14.97 -0.66
N ILE A 50 -3.28 14.97 -1.37
CA ILE A 50 -4.39 14.03 -1.13
C ILE A 50 -3.93 12.60 -1.42
N THR A 51 -3.43 12.36 -2.63
CA THR A 51 -2.97 11.04 -3.10
C THR A 51 -1.80 10.53 -2.26
N GLY A 52 -0.86 11.39 -1.88
CA GLY A 52 0.25 11.03 -1.00
C GLY A 52 -0.20 10.61 0.41
N ASN A 53 -1.20 11.31 0.98
CA ASN A 53 -1.75 10.94 2.29
C ASN A 53 -2.51 9.60 2.23
N GLU A 54 -3.27 9.38 1.16
CA GLU A 54 -3.96 8.11 0.91
C GLU A 54 -2.98 6.95 0.76
N ALA A 55 -1.92 7.13 -0.04
CA ALA A 55 -0.87 6.15 -0.20
C ALA A 55 -0.22 5.78 1.14
N VAL A 56 0.09 6.77 1.98
CA VAL A 56 0.64 6.54 3.33
C VAL A 56 -0.34 5.77 4.21
N ALA A 57 -1.64 6.07 4.15
CA ALA A 57 -2.65 5.35 4.91
C ALA A 57 -2.73 3.87 4.49
N LEU A 58 -2.74 3.58 3.19
CA LEU A 58 -2.70 2.23 2.63
C LEU A 58 -1.44 1.48 3.06
N ALA A 59 -0.27 2.10 2.89
CA ALA A 59 1.01 1.50 3.26
C ALA A 59 1.12 1.21 4.76
N ASN A 60 0.55 2.07 5.61
CA ASN A 60 0.49 1.81 7.05
C ASN A 60 -0.41 0.60 7.39
N ARG A 61 -1.56 0.42 6.72
CA ARG A 61 -2.43 -0.75 6.94
C ARG A 61 -1.77 -2.05 6.46
N ILE A 62 -1.10 -2.00 5.31
CA ILE A 62 -0.33 -3.14 4.78
C ILE A 62 0.80 -3.52 5.76
N ALA A 63 1.56 -2.53 6.25
CA ALA A 63 2.63 -2.79 7.21
C ALA A 63 2.12 -3.26 8.59
N ALA A 64 0.95 -2.80 9.04
CA ALA A 64 0.34 -3.29 10.28
C ALA A 64 -0.11 -4.75 10.16
N SER A 65 -0.51 -5.19 8.97
CA SER A 65 -0.96 -6.55 8.68
C SER A 65 0.14 -7.50 8.20
N SER A 66 1.39 -7.02 8.06
CA SER A 66 2.52 -7.80 7.51
C SER A 66 3.83 -7.55 8.26
N LYS A 67 4.50 -8.62 8.68
CA LYS A 67 5.83 -8.56 9.32
C LYS A 67 6.99 -8.54 8.30
N SER A 68 6.70 -8.48 7.01
CA SER A 68 7.70 -8.52 5.94
C SER A 68 8.59 -7.27 5.92
N SER A 69 9.88 -7.42 5.60
CA SER A 69 10.75 -6.27 5.28
C SER A 69 10.20 -5.47 4.10
N ALA A 70 9.70 -6.14 3.06
CA ALA A 70 9.11 -5.48 1.91
C ALA A 70 7.95 -4.54 2.28
N ALA A 71 7.13 -4.90 3.29
CA ALA A 71 6.06 -4.02 3.77
C ALA A 71 6.59 -2.78 4.50
N ARG A 72 7.74 -2.90 5.19
CA ARG A 72 8.40 -1.76 5.83
C ARG A 72 9.05 -0.85 4.80
N ASP A 73 9.74 -1.42 3.82
CA ASP A 73 10.44 -0.69 2.75
C ASP A 73 9.45 0.02 1.82
N LEU A 74 8.36 -0.66 1.45
CA LEU A 74 7.21 -0.06 0.76
C LEU A 74 6.71 1.18 1.50
N ARG A 75 6.46 1.05 2.81
CA ARG A 75 5.98 2.17 3.64
C ARG A 75 6.99 3.30 3.74
N THR A 76 8.29 3.01 3.78
CA THR A 76 9.34 4.02 3.79
C THR A 76 9.28 4.86 2.51
N HIS A 77 9.36 4.23 1.34
CA HIS A 77 9.35 4.96 0.07
C HIS A 77 8.04 5.68 -0.20
N VAL A 78 6.89 5.13 0.22
CA VAL A 78 5.60 5.85 0.12
C VAL A 78 5.58 7.13 0.96
N ARG A 79 6.22 7.13 2.14
CA ARG A 79 6.34 8.35 2.96
C ARG A 79 7.25 9.37 2.30
N GLU A 80 8.39 8.93 1.78
CA GLU A 80 9.33 9.79 1.06
C GLU A 80 8.69 10.38 -0.21
N MET A 81 7.90 9.59 -0.94
CA MET A 81 7.10 10.06 -2.08
C MET A 81 6.17 11.20 -1.65
N ARG A 82 5.40 11.00 -0.57
CA ARG A 82 4.49 12.03 -0.04
C ARG A 82 5.26 13.27 0.40
N ASP A 83 6.40 13.12 1.05
CA ASP A 83 7.19 14.24 1.54
C ASP A 83 7.82 15.05 0.39
N ALA A 84 8.30 14.38 -0.66
CA ALA A 84 8.74 15.03 -1.89
C ALA A 84 7.57 15.78 -2.56
N ALA A 85 6.41 15.13 -2.67
CA ALA A 85 5.21 15.70 -3.26
C ALA A 85 4.73 16.97 -2.53
N VAL A 86 4.74 16.98 -1.18
CA VAL A 86 4.39 18.16 -0.36
C VAL A 86 5.39 19.30 -0.50
N LYS A 87 6.66 18.99 -0.80
CA LYS A 87 7.71 20.00 -1.08
C LYS A 87 7.67 20.54 -2.50
N GLY A 88 6.77 20.04 -3.35
CA GLY A 88 6.72 20.37 -4.78
C GLY A 88 7.81 19.67 -5.62
N ASP A 89 8.51 18.70 -5.05
CA ASP A 89 9.52 17.89 -5.74
C ASP A 89 8.84 16.71 -6.46
N ALA A 90 8.30 16.99 -7.64
CA ALA A 90 7.64 15.98 -8.46
C ALA A 90 8.61 14.90 -8.97
N ALA A 91 9.89 15.21 -9.14
CA ALA A 91 10.90 14.24 -9.58
C ALA A 91 11.23 13.25 -8.45
N GLY A 92 11.42 13.76 -7.23
CA GLY A 92 11.57 12.95 -6.03
C GLY A 92 10.35 12.07 -5.77
N ALA A 93 9.14 12.63 -5.89
CA ALA A 93 7.90 11.86 -5.74
C ALA A 93 7.84 10.67 -6.72
N ARG A 94 8.13 10.90 -8.00
CA ARG A 94 8.22 9.84 -9.03
C ARG A 94 9.27 8.80 -8.69
N SER A 95 10.46 9.23 -8.27
CA SER A 95 11.57 8.33 -7.92
C SER A 95 11.19 7.41 -6.78
N HIS A 96 10.64 7.95 -5.69
CA HIS A 96 10.19 7.16 -4.55
C HIS A 96 9.00 6.26 -4.88
N ALA A 97 8.09 6.69 -5.77
CA ALA A 97 7.04 5.83 -6.28
C ALA A 97 7.60 4.61 -7.05
N GLY A 98 8.63 4.84 -7.89
CA GLY A 98 9.35 3.79 -8.61
C GLY A 98 10.11 2.84 -7.68
N MET A 99 10.68 3.33 -6.57
CA MET A 99 11.32 2.48 -5.57
C MET A 99 10.32 1.67 -4.73
N ALA A 100 9.13 2.22 -4.48
CA ALA A 100 8.07 1.55 -3.73
C ALA A 100 7.43 0.39 -4.51
N LEU A 101 7.26 0.54 -5.83
CA LEU A 101 6.49 -0.39 -6.66
C LEU A 101 7.02 -1.85 -6.65
N PRO A 102 8.33 -2.12 -6.73
CA PRO A 102 8.86 -3.48 -6.62
C PRO A 102 8.49 -4.18 -5.30
N PHE A 103 8.49 -3.46 -4.18
CA PHE A 103 8.08 -4.03 -2.89
C PHE A 103 6.59 -4.32 -2.84
N ALA A 104 5.76 -3.48 -3.47
CA ALA A 104 4.33 -3.75 -3.61
C ALA A 104 4.08 -5.04 -4.43
N ASN A 105 4.79 -5.20 -5.55
CA ASN A 105 4.70 -6.41 -6.38
C ASN A 105 5.16 -7.66 -5.64
N GLN A 106 6.27 -7.58 -4.89
CA GLN A 106 6.75 -8.69 -4.07
C GLN A 106 5.71 -9.15 -3.03
N LEU A 107 5.01 -8.20 -2.40
CA LEU A 107 3.94 -8.53 -1.47
C LEU A 107 2.75 -9.19 -2.18
N ALA A 108 2.40 -8.72 -3.37
CA ALA A 108 1.31 -9.31 -4.15
C ALA A 108 1.61 -10.76 -4.53
N ASP A 109 2.83 -11.02 -5.01
CA ASP A 109 3.30 -12.37 -5.36
C ASP A 109 3.32 -13.31 -4.14
N SER A 110 3.63 -12.78 -2.96
CA SER A 110 3.61 -13.56 -1.71
C SER A 110 2.19 -13.95 -1.26
N MET A 111 1.17 -13.25 -1.74
CA MET A 111 -0.24 -13.51 -1.43
C MET A 111 -0.90 -14.47 -2.42
N ALA A 112 -0.30 -14.65 -3.60
CA ALA A 112 -0.77 -15.57 -4.63
C ALA A 112 -0.24 -17.02 -4.43
N LYS A 113 0.62 -17.25 -3.44
CA LYS A 113 1.16 -18.56 -3.06
C LYS A 113 0.42 -19.11 -1.84
#